data_AF-A0AAD9CP56-F1
#
_entry.id   AF-A0AAD9CP56-F1
#
_cell.length_a   1.000
_cell.length_b   1.000
_cell.length_c   1.000
_cell.angle_alpha   90.00
_cell.angle_beta   90.00
_cell.angle_gamma   90.00
#
_symmetry.space_group_name_H-M   'P 1'
#
loop_
_entity.id
_entity.type
_entity.pdbx_description
1 polymer ?
#
loop_
_entity_poly.entity_id
_entity_poly.type
_entity_poly.pdbx_seq_one_letter_code
_entity_poly.pdbx_strand_id
1 'polypeptide(L)'
;MQKNGEVRPRFTQPSKMRKRVIARPVGSSVRLKCAASGNPRPDINLMPKHSGKYTCHVSNKAGEINATYKVEVIQRTNSKPILTGTHPVNTTVDYGGTASFQCKVRSDVKPVIQWLKRVEPGDENKFNSTIEVGDHRFVVLPTGEVWSRPDGSYLNKLLIARAKEEDAGMYICLGANTMGYSFRSAYLTVLPDLKPQNKAVPTASSPGLPWPVIIGIPAGVAFILGTALLWFCQSKRTCSSSSSSSALPTAQRLPAPNRDRACPAVTPQPANGDKDCLSYEDYIAHQQLLLAQGGAGLAPKVYPKIYTDIHTHTHSHVDGKVHQHQHIHYQC
;
A
#
# COMPACT_ATOMS: atom_id res chain seq x y z
N MET A 1 -51.04 -48.98 -12.14
CA MET A 1 -51.30 -47.93 -11.12
C MET A 1 -50.13 -46.96 -11.12
N GLN A 2 -50.38 -45.65 -10.98
CA GLN A 2 -49.31 -44.64 -10.93
C GLN A 2 -48.40 -44.90 -9.72
N LYS A 3 -47.09 -44.68 -9.86
CA LYS A 3 -46.19 -44.66 -8.69
C LYS A 3 -46.67 -43.59 -7.71
N ASN A 4 -46.53 -43.86 -6.40
CA ASN A 4 -46.84 -42.89 -5.35
C ASN A 4 -46.26 -41.51 -5.70
N GLY A 5 -47.04 -40.44 -5.48
CA GLY A 5 -46.71 -39.06 -5.84
C GLY A 5 -45.62 -38.44 -4.96
N GLU A 6 -44.49 -39.12 -4.84
CA GLU A 6 -43.37 -38.77 -3.97
C GLU A 6 -42.52 -37.67 -4.63
N VAL A 7 -42.20 -36.64 -3.85
CA VAL A 7 -41.54 -35.41 -4.33
C VAL A 7 -40.33 -35.15 -3.44
N ARG A 8 -39.14 -35.19 -4.05
CA ARG A 8 -37.86 -34.88 -3.40
C ARG A 8 -37.91 -33.48 -2.76
N PRO A 9 -37.24 -33.24 -1.61
CA PRO A 9 -37.36 -31.97 -0.92
C PRO A 9 -36.82 -30.81 -1.76
N ARG A 10 -37.44 -29.64 -1.64
CA ARG A 10 -37.02 -28.36 -2.25
C ARG A 10 -37.15 -27.23 -1.24
N PHE A 11 -36.17 -26.33 -1.17
CA PHE A 11 -36.27 -25.13 -0.32
C PHE A 11 -37.39 -24.19 -0.82
N THR A 12 -38.28 -23.77 0.07
CA THR A 12 -39.44 -22.92 -0.26
C THR A 12 -39.12 -21.43 -0.26
N GLN A 13 -38.07 -21.00 0.44
CA GLN A 13 -37.68 -19.59 0.57
C GLN A 13 -36.19 -19.35 0.26
N PRO A 14 -35.67 -19.77 -0.91
CA PRO A 14 -34.24 -19.71 -1.25
C PRO A 14 -33.68 -18.27 -1.24
N SER A 15 -34.49 -17.26 -1.55
CA SER A 15 -34.11 -15.84 -1.44
C SER A 15 -33.67 -15.47 -0.02
N LYS A 16 -34.40 -15.92 1.00
CA LYS A 16 -34.05 -15.73 2.43
C LYS A 16 -32.88 -16.60 2.90
N MET A 17 -32.36 -17.47 2.03
CA MET A 17 -31.20 -18.34 2.27
C MET A 17 -29.94 -17.84 1.53
N ARG A 18 -30.03 -16.78 0.71
CA ARG A 18 -28.93 -16.24 -0.11
C ARG A 18 -27.73 -15.78 0.74
N LYS A 19 -27.96 -15.21 1.92
CA LYS A 19 -26.89 -14.80 2.85
C LYS A 19 -26.36 -16.03 3.61
N ARG A 20 -25.34 -16.67 3.04
CA ARG A 20 -24.67 -17.86 3.63
C ARG A 20 -23.75 -17.53 4.82
N VAL A 21 -23.14 -16.34 4.83
CA VAL A 21 -22.30 -15.86 5.93
C VAL A 21 -23.13 -14.92 6.81
N ILE A 22 -23.28 -15.28 8.09
CA ILE A 22 -24.13 -14.59 9.06
C ILE A 22 -23.25 -14.17 10.24
N ALA A 23 -22.66 -12.97 10.12
CA ALA A 23 -21.90 -12.37 11.20
C ALA A 23 -22.83 -11.78 12.27
N ARG A 24 -22.59 -12.13 13.53
CA ARG A 24 -23.46 -11.82 14.70
C ARG A 24 -22.61 -11.61 15.95
N PRO A 25 -22.91 -10.62 16.81
CA PRO A 25 -22.07 -10.35 17.97
C PRO A 25 -22.15 -11.43 19.06
N VAL A 26 -21.11 -11.50 19.90
CA VAL A 26 -21.08 -12.31 21.14
C VAL A 26 -22.36 -12.09 21.96
N GLY A 27 -22.92 -13.17 22.49
CA GLY A 27 -24.17 -13.17 23.27
C GLY A 27 -25.46 -13.02 22.46
N SER A 28 -25.41 -12.93 21.11
CA SER A 28 -26.62 -12.78 20.29
C SER A 28 -27.08 -14.07 19.61
N SER A 29 -28.39 -14.30 19.61
CA SER A 29 -29.01 -15.48 18.99
C SER A 29 -29.06 -15.39 17.45
N VAL A 30 -28.98 -16.55 16.79
CA VAL A 30 -28.96 -16.67 15.32
C VAL A 30 -30.06 -17.61 14.84
N ARG A 31 -31.00 -17.10 14.03
CA ARG A 31 -32.09 -17.91 13.45
C ARG A 31 -31.81 -18.24 11.99
N LEU A 32 -31.17 -19.37 11.75
CA LEU A 32 -30.93 -19.93 10.42
C LEU A 32 -32.27 -20.28 9.73
N LYS A 33 -32.27 -20.29 8.39
CA LYS A 33 -33.47 -20.54 7.57
C LYS A 33 -33.23 -21.70 6.60
N CYS A 34 -34.10 -22.70 6.62
CA CYS A 34 -34.08 -23.80 5.64
C CYS A 34 -35.47 -24.44 5.46
N ALA A 35 -36.52 -23.62 5.46
CA ALA A 35 -37.88 -24.09 5.18
C ALA A 35 -37.92 -24.80 3.81
N ALA A 36 -38.52 -25.99 3.79
CA ALA A 36 -38.54 -26.87 2.64
C ALA A 36 -39.89 -27.59 2.51
N SER A 37 -40.17 -28.10 1.32
CA SER A 37 -41.38 -28.82 0.93
C SER A 37 -41.01 -30.07 0.15
N GLY A 38 -41.77 -31.15 0.33
CA GLY A 38 -41.64 -32.43 -0.38
C GLY A 38 -42.80 -33.35 0.01
N ASN A 39 -42.92 -34.50 -0.66
CA ASN A 39 -43.90 -35.53 -0.32
C ASN A 39 -43.21 -36.90 -0.17
N PRO A 40 -43.27 -37.58 0.99
CA PRO A 40 -43.80 -37.11 2.27
C PRO A 40 -43.14 -35.82 2.75
N ARG A 41 -43.78 -35.15 3.71
CA ARG A 41 -43.21 -33.96 4.37
C ARG A 41 -41.79 -34.28 4.86
N PRO A 42 -40.76 -33.49 4.48
CA PRO A 42 -39.39 -33.80 4.84
C PRO A 42 -39.09 -33.47 6.30
N ASP A 43 -38.16 -34.23 6.85
CA ASP A 43 -37.47 -33.90 8.10
C ASP A 43 -36.42 -32.80 7.85
N ILE A 44 -36.08 -32.03 8.89
CA ILE A 44 -35.23 -30.82 8.80
C ILE A 44 -34.28 -30.78 10.02
N ASN A 45 -33.09 -31.32 9.85
CA ASN A 45 -32.08 -31.42 10.91
C ASN A 45 -30.97 -30.37 10.74
N LEU A 46 -30.64 -29.65 11.81
CA LEU A 46 -29.57 -28.65 11.82
C LEU A 46 -28.30 -29.22 12.47
N MET A 47 -27.34 -29.67 11.65
CA MET A 47 -26.08 -30.21 12.14
C MET A 47 -25.05 -29.09 12.38
N PRO A 48 -24.48 -28.93 13.59
CA PRO A 48 -23.25 -28.17 13.76
C PRO A 48 -22.07 -28.89 13.07
N LYS A 49 -21.10 -28.11 12.59
CA LYS A 49 -19.84 -28.55 12.00
C LYS A 49 -18.72 -27.62 12.51
N HIS A 50 -17.46 -28.00 12.28
CA HIS A 50 -16.32 -27.23 12.76
C HIS A 50 -16.29 -25.77 12.23
N SER A 51 -15.68 -24.88 13.02
CA SER A 51 -15.43 -23.47 12.66
C SER A 51 -16.70 -22.66 12.33
N GLY A 52 -17.74 -22.79 13.15
CA GLY A 52 -18.98 -22.00 13.04
C GLY A 52 -19.84 -22.35 11.82
N LYS A 53 -19.60 -23.47 11.16
CA LYS A 53 -20.42 -23.96 10.04
C LYS A 53 -21.62 -24.73 10.58
N TYR A 54 -22.80 -24.46 10.04
CA TYR A 54 -24.04 -25.16 10.38
C TYR A 54 -24.73 -25.63 9.10
N THR A 55 -24.86 -26.94 8.94
CA THR A 55 -25.51 -27.55 7.77
C THR A 55 -26.93 -27.94 8.13
N CYS A 56 -27.91 -27.28 7.52
CA CYS A 56 -29.27 -27.78 7.53
C CYS A 56 -29.38 -28.88 6.48
N HIS A 57 -29.67 -30.10 6.94
CA HIS A 57 -29.94 -31.29 6.15
C HIS A 57 -31.45 -31.54 6.13
N VAL A 58 -31.98 -31.85 4.96
CA VAL A 58 -33.43 -31.98 4.73
C VAL A 58 -33.68 -33.22 3.88
N SER A 59 -34.47 -34.17 4.38
CA SER A 59 -34.64 -35.49 3.76
C SER A 59 -36.09 -35.98 3.79
N ASN A 60 -36.47 -36.75 2.78
CA ASN A 60 -37.60 -37.67 2.81
C ASN A 60 -37.24 -38.94 2.00
N LYS A 61 -38.17 -39.90 1.88
CA LYS A 61 -37.91 -41.13 1.11
C LYS A 61 -37.67 -40.92 -0.41
N ALA A 62 -38.01 -39.75 -0.96
CA ALA A 62 -37.68 -39.36 -2.33
C ALA A 62 -36.31 -38.65 -2.46
N GLY A 63 -35.55 -38.56 -1.37
CA GLY A 63 -34.17 -38.08 -1.34
C GLY A 63 -33.94 -36.88 -0.43
N GLU A 64 -32.76 -36.28 -0.57
CA GLU A 64 -32.26 -35.23 0.33
C GLU A 64 -31.80 -33.96 -0.39
N ILE A 65 -31.71 -32.86 0.36
CA ILE A 65 -31.01 -31.62 0.00
C ILE A 65 -30.29 -31.08 1.24
N ASN A 66 -29.27 -30.24 1.06
CA ASN A 66 -28.56 -29.60 2.16
C ASN A 66 -28.29 -28.10 1.90
N ALA A 67 -28.05 -27.35 2.98
CA ALA A 67 -27.68 -25.95 2.93
C ALA A 67 -26.79 -25.58 4.13
N THR A 68 -25.55 -25.19 3.85
CA THR A 68 -24.57 -24.79 4.89
C THR A 68 -24.52 -23.27 5.07
N TYR A 69 -24.61 -22.83 6.31
CA TYR A 69 -24.33 -21.48 6.76
C TYR A 69 -22.97 -21.40 7.46
N LYS A 70 -22.32 -20.25 7.40
CA LYS A 70 -21.17 -19.89 8.24
C LYS A 70 -21.64 -18.80 9.20
N VAL A 71 -21.70 -19.10 10.49
CA VAL A 71 -21.95 -18.11 11.54
C VAL A 71 -20.59 -17.58 12.01
N GLU A 72 -20.44 -16.26 12.00
CA GLU A 72 -19.21 -15.60 12.42
C GLU A 72 -19.49 -14.76 13.67
N VAL A 73 -18.79 -15.06 14.76
CA VAL A 73 -19.00 -14.35 16.04
C VAL A 73 -18.17 -13.08 16.04
N ILE A 74 -18.85 -11.92 16.00
CA ILE A 74 -18.22 -10.61 16.12
C ILE A 74 -17.99 -10.32 17.61
N GLN A 75 -16.74 -10.23 18.03
CA GLN A 75 -16.41 -9.70 19.34
C GLN A 75 -16.73 -8.19 19.36
N ARG A 76 -17.44 -7.71 20.39
CA ARG A 76 -17.75 -6.28 20.54
C ARG A 76 -16.65 -5.61 21.37
N THR A 77 -16.38 -4.35 21.05
CA THR A 77 -15.72 -3.36 21.91
C THR A 77 -16.56 -2.09 21.86
N ASN A 78 -16.49 -1.28 22.91
CA ASN A 78 -17.20 -0.01 23.02
C ASN A 78 -16.25 1.21 22.93
N SER A 79 -14.97 0.98 22.61
CA SER A 79 -13.94 2.02 22.56
C SER A 79 -13.01 1.86 21.36
N LYS A 80 -12.58 2.98 20.78
CA LYS A 80 -11.50 3.01 19.78
C LYS A 80 -10.17 2.48 20.38
N PRO A 81 -9.22 2.00 19.57
CA PRO A 81 -7.96 1.44 20.08
C PRO A 81 -7.11 2.51 20.77
N ILE A 82 -6.28 2.09 21.74
CA ILE A 82 -5.41 2.98 22.52
C ILE A 82 -3.94 2.66 22.20
N LEU A 83 -3.17 3.66 21.77
CA LEU A 83 -1.73 3.50 21.55
C LEU A 83 -0.97 3.67 22.88
N THR A 84 -0.41 2.56 23.37
CA THR A 84 0.19 2.40 24.70
C THR A 84 1.71 2.54 24.68
N GLY A 85 2.26 3.10 25.76
CA GLY A 85 3.69 3.42 25.85
C GLY A 85 4.10 4.64 25.02
N THR A 86 5.41 4.81 24.87
CA THR A 86 6.06 5.96 24.21
C THR A 86 6.24 5.82 22.69
N HIS A 87 5.83 4.70 22.11
CA HIS A 87 6.14 4.34 20.72
C HIS A 87 5.04 4.77 19.72
N PRO A 88 5.37 5.10 18.46
CA PRO A 88 6.73 5.19 17.88
C PRO A 88 7.53 6.38 18.44
N VAL A 89 8.85 6.30 18.34
CA VAL A 89 9.81 7.30 18.85
C VAL A 89 10.61 7.87 17.69
N ASN A 90 10.89 9.18 17.70
CA ASN A 90 11.76 9.82 16.70
C ASN A 90 13.10 9.07 16.59
N THR A 91 13.54 8.82 15.35
CA THR A 91 14.69 7.95 15.07
C THR A 91 15.61 8.63 14.06
N THR A 92 16.92 8.55 14.31
CA THR A 92 17.96 9.02 13.39
C THR A 92 18.81 7.84 12.94
N VAL A 93 19.12 7.75 11.64
CA VAL A 93 20.01 6.72 11.07
C VAL A 93 20.92 7.32 10.00
N ASP A 94 22.07 6.70 9.75
CA ASP A 94 22.93 7.03 8.61
C ASP A 94 22.31 6.59 7.27
N TYR A 95 22.72 7.24 6.17
CA TYR A 95 22.38 6.81 4.82
C TYR A 95 22.79 5.35 4.57
N GLY A 96 21.89 4.55 4.01
CA GLY A 96 22.08 3.11 3.85
C GLY A 96 21.87 2.29 5.14
N GLY A 97 21.62 2.94 6.28
CA GLY A 97 21.27 2.31 7.54
C GLY A 97 19.88 1.65 7.54
N THR A 98 19.45 1.15 8.70
CA THR A 98 18.11 0.54 8.86
C THR A 98 17.39 1.15 10.06
N ALA A 99 16.35 1.94 9.79
CA ALA A 99 15.47 2.50 10.82
C ALA A 99 14.35 1.51 11.18
N SER A 100 13.82 1.61 12.40
CA SER A 100 12.68 0.80 12.81
C SER A 100 11.78 1.49 13.83
N PHE A 101 10.49 1.59 13.48
CA PHE A 101 9.45 2.07 14.37
C PHE A 101 8.65 0.90 14.92
N GLN A 102 8.31 0.94 16.21
CA GLN A 102 7.40 -0.02 16.86
C GLN A 102 6.07 0.67 17.17
N CYS A 103 4.99 -0.10 17.26
CA CYS A 103 3.69 0.40 17.68
C CYS A 103 2.94 -0.64 18.51
N LYS A 104 2.49 -0.26 19.72
CA LYS A 104 1.80 -1.12 20.68
C LYS A 104 0.38 -0.62 20.94
N VAL A 105 -0.61 -1.32 20.41
CA VAL A 105 -2.04 -0.95 20.46
C VAL A 105 -2.81 -1.85 21.42
N ARG A 106 -3.55 -1.29 22.38
CA ARG A 106 -4.53 -2.02 23.21
C ARG A 106 -5.93 -1.89 22.60
N SER A 107 -6.66 -3.01 22.51
CA SER A 107 -8.03 -3.09 21.99
C SER A 107 -8.64 -4.43 22.40
N ASP A 108 -9.92 -4.48 22.78
CA ASP A 108 -10.59 -5.73 23.22
C ASP A 108 -10.89 -6.69 22.03
N VAL A 109 -10.72 -6.18 20.82
CA VAL A 109 -10.85 -6.89 19.54
C VAL A 109 -9.58 -6.67 18.73
N LYS A 110 -9.19 -7.61 17.87
CA LYS A 110 -8.01 -7.48 17.00
C LYS A 110 -8.15 -6.21 16.13
N PRO A 111 -7.29 -5.18 16.32
CA PRO A 111 -7.36 -3.96 15.53
C PRO A 111 -6.69 -4.17 14.17
N VAL A 112 -7.04 -3.32 13.22
CA VAL A 112 -6.16 -3.02 12.08
C VAL A 112 -5.06 -2.09 12.62
N ILE A 113 -3.80 -2.50 12.48
CA ILE A 113 -2.66 -1.60 12.68
C ILE A 113 -2.11 -1.29 11.28
N GLN A 114 -1.81 -0.03 11.01
CA GLN A 114 -1.33 0.42 9.71
C GLN A 114 -0.30 1.53 9.87
N TRP A 115 0.80 1.44 9.13
CA TRP A 115 1.79 2.53 9.04
C TRP A 115 1.52 3.43 7.85
N LEU A 116 1.65 4.73 8.05
CA LEU A 116 1.48 5.72 6.99
C LEU A 116 2.67 6.70 7.02
N LYS A 117 3.20 7.11 5.86
CA LYS A 117 4.18 8.21 5.76
C LYS A 117 3.48 9.47 5.27
N ARG A 118 3.80 10.63 5.86
CA ARG A 118 3.33 11.95 5.39
C ARG A 118 3.79 12.20 3.96
N VAL A 119 2.92 12.79 3.14
CA VAL A 119 3.30 13.37 1.85
C VAL A 119 3.83 14.77 2.11
N GLU A 120 5.06 15.05 1.70
CA GLU A 120 5.64 16.38 1.85
C GLU A 120 5.13 17.33 0.73
N PRO A 121 4.98 18.65 0.99
CA PRO A 121 4.41 19.58 0.01
C PRO A 121 5.16 19.58 -1.32
N GLY A 122 4.42 19.39 -2.42
CA GLY A 122 4.95 19.29 -3.78
C GLY A 122 5.10 17.85 -4.30
N ASP A 123 5.21 16.86 -3.41
CA ASP A 123 5.35 15.44 -3.78
C ASP A 123 3.97 14.76 -4.02
N GLU A 124 2.86 15.51 -4.00
CA GLU A 124 1.49 14.97 -4.09
C GLU A 124 1.22 14.17 -5.37
N ASN A 125 1.66 14.70 -6.53
CA ASN A 125 1.44 14.09 -7.84
C ASN A 125 2.23 12.77 -8.05
N LYS A 126 3.09 12.39 -7.10
CA LYS A 126 3.88 11.15 -7.10
C LYS A 126 3.06 9.94 -6.63
N PHE A 127 1.89 10.15 -6.03
CA PHE A 127 1.11 9.12 -5.35
C PHE A 127 -0.35 9.08 -5.83
N ASN A 128 -0.69 8.04 -6.61
CA ASN A 128 -2.04 7.84 -7.16
C ASN A 128 -3.16 7.63 -6.11
N SER A 129 -2.82 7.50 -4.83
CA SER A 129 -3.78 7.34 -3.72
C SER A 129 -3.14 7.76 -2.41
N THR A 130 -3.78 8.70 -1.72
CA THR A 130 -3.41 9.19 -0.38
C THR A 130 -4.59 9.08 0.58
N ILE A 131 -4.32 9.17 1.87
CA ILE A 131 -5.33 9.20 2.94
C ILE A 131 -5.10 10.45 3.78
N GLU A 132 -6.16 11.20 4.06
CA GLU A 132 -6.13 12.39 4.91
C GLU A 132 -6.38 11.99 6.38
N VAL A 133 -5.50 12.43 7.29
CA VAL A 133 -5.56 12.12 8.74
C VAL A 133 -5.26 13.40 9.52
N GLY A 134 -6.32 14.13 9.88
CA GLY A 134 -6.21 15.57 10.18
C GLY A 134 -5.89 16.35 8.90
N ASP A 135 -5.25 17.51 9.04
CA ASP A 135 -5.00 18.47 7.95
C ASP A 135 -3.84 18.06 7.01
N HIS A 136 -3.59 16.76 6.89
CA HIS A 136 -2.37 16.19 6.34
C HIS A 136 -2.62 14.92 5.55
N ARG A 137 -1.98 14.82 4.38
CA ARG A 137 -2.02 13.66 3.49
C ARG A 137 -0.92 12.66 3.82
N PHE A 138 -1.25 11.38 3.72
CA PHE A 138 -0.34 10.27 3.96
C PHE A 138 -0.46 9.19 2.89
N VAL A 139 0.63 8.46 2.65
CA VAL A 139 0.67 7.24 1.83
C VAL A 139 0.64 6.00 2.70
N VAL A 140 -0.01 4.94 2.20
CA VAL A 140 -0.14 3.66 2.90
C VAL A 140 1.12 2.82 2.71
N LEU A 141 1.81 2.48 3.80
CA LEU A 141 3.03 1.67 3.76
C LEU A 141 2.69 0.16 3.86
N PRO A 142 3.56 -0.74 3.36
CA PRO A 142 3.41 -2.18 3.61
C PRO A 142 3.52 -2.50 5.11
N THR A 143 2.43 -2.98 5.71
CA THR A 143 2.42 -3.39 7.12
C THR A 143 2.79 -4.86 7.28
N GLY A 144 3.77 -5.16 8.14
CA GLY A 144 4.16 -6.53 8.48
C GLY A 144 3.18 -7.26 9.41
N GLU A 145 3.60 -8.39 9.98
CA GLU A 145 2.74 -9.18 10.88
C GLU A 145 2.30 -8.40 12.14
N VAL A 146 1.02 -8.52 12.52
CA VAL A 146 0.48 -7.95 13.77
C VAL A 146 0.43 -9.03 14.85
N TRP A 147 1.37 -8.98 15.79
CA TRP A 147 1.50 -9.93 16.87
C TRP A 147 0.62 -9.55 18.06
N SER A 148 -0.36 -10.39 18.40
CA SER A 148 -1.03 -10.33 19.72
C SER A 148 -0.07 -10.61 20.87
N ARG A 149 -0.37 -10.09 22.06
CA ARG A 149 0.40 -10.26 23.29
C ARG A 149 -0.52 -10.65 24.47
N PRO A 150 -0.03 -11.39 25.49
CA PRO A 150 -0.85 -11.86 26.61
C PRO A 150 -1.49 -10.76 27.47
N ASP A 151 -1.01 -9.52 27.39
CA ASP A 151 -1.54 -8.36 28.10
C ASP A 151 -2.78 -7.73 27.43
N GLY A 152 -3.28 -8.30 26.33
CA GLY A 152 -4.37 -7.74 25.53
C GLY A 152 -3.93 -6.59 24.61
N SER A 153 -2.63 -6.51 24.30
CA SER A 153 -2.09 -5.61 23.29
C SER A 153 -1.71 -6.32 21.99
N TYR A 154 -1.52 -5.52 20.96
CA TYR A 154 -1.09 -5.92 19.63
C TYR A 154 0.14 -5.08 19.27
N LEU A 155 1.22 -5.76 18.86
CA LEU A 155 2.49 -5.16 18.49
C LEU A 155 2.69 -5.30 16.98
N ASN A 156 3.14 -4.23 16.34
CA ASN A 156 3.63 -4.25 14.95
C ASN A 156 4.91 -3.42 14.85
N LYS A 157 5.77 -3.72 13.87
CA LYS A 157 7.08 -3.10 13.68
C LYS A 157 7.31 -2.80 12.20
N LEU A 158 7.55 -1.52 11.88
CA LEU A 158 8.01 -1.08 10.58
C LEU A 158 9.54 -1.18 10.51
N LEU A 159 10.06 -1.55 9.35
CA LEU A 159 11.49 -1.62 9.04
C LEU A 159 11.73 -0.86 7.73
N ILE A 160 12.64 0.13 7.77
CA ILE A 160 13.04 0.93 6.62
C ILE A 160 14.53 0.64 6.42
N ALA A 161 14.83 -0.29 5.51
CA ALA A 161 16.17 -0.85 5.32
C ALA A 161 16.86 -0.24 4.08
N ARG A 162 18.12 0.16 4.25
CA ARG A 162 18.88 1.01 3.31
C ARG A 162 18.25 2.40 3.15
N ALA A 163 17.96 3.03 4.29
CA ALA A 163 17.29 4.33 4.37
C ALA A 163 18.04 5.42 3.58
N LYS A 164 17.29 6.23 2.82
CA LYS A 164 17.78 7.35 2.02
C LYS A 164 17.27 8.69 2.55
N GLU A 165 17.78 9.79 2.01
CA GLU A 165 17.21 11.13 2.22
C GLU A 165 15.71 11.19 1.89
N GLU A 166 15.25 10.52 0.81
CA GLU A 166 13.81 10.42 0.47
C GLU A 166 12.97 9.57 1.45
N ASP A 167 13.60 8.80 2.34
CA ASP A 167 12.90 8.10 3.43
C ASP A 167 12.65 9.00 4.64
N ALA A 168 13.39 10.10 4.81
CA ALA A 168 13.18 11.06 5.91
C ALA A 168 11.76 11.70 5.87
N GLY A 169 11.30 12.21 7.02
CA GLY A 169 9.96 12.82 7.16
C GLY A 169 9.13 12.20 8.27
N MET A 170 7.85 12.56 8.35
CA MET A 170 6.96 12.10 9.42
C MET A 170 6.25 10.78 9.09
N TYR A 171 6.28 9.84 10.03
CA TYR A 171 5.56 8.57 9.99
C TYR A 171 4.50 8.54 11.10
N ILE A 172 3.35 7.93 10.85
CA ILE A 172 2.34 7.62 11.88
C ILE A 172 2.06 6.12 11.94
N CYS A 173 1.89 5.60 13.15
CA CYS A 173 1.15 4.37 13.37
C CYS A 173 -0.31 4.71 13.63
N LEU A 174 -1.23 4.11 12.86
CA LEU A 174 -2.67 4.19 13.05
C LEU A 174 -3.20 2.84 13.52
N GLY A 175 -3.97 2.83 14.61
CA GLY A 175 -4.69 1.68 15.13
C GLY A 175 -6.20 1.90 15.04
N ALA A 176 -6.91 1.07 14.28
CA ALA A 176 -8.35 1.17 14.05
C ALA A 176 -9.13 -0.10 14.46
N ASN A 177 -10.35 0.09 14.96
CA ASN A 177 -11.35 -0.96 15.16
C ASN A 177 -12.74 -0.45 14.73
N THR A 178 -13.81 -1.21 14.98
CA THR A 178 -15.18 -0.84 14.59
C THR A 178 -15.74 0.39 15.29
N MET A 179 -15.10 0.90 16.35
CA MET A 179 -15.46 2.11 17.11
C MET A 179 -14.58 3.33 16.76
N GLY A 180 -13.75 3.23 15.73
CA GLY A 180 -12.90 4.32 15.24
C GLY A 180 -11.40 4.04 15.38
N TYR A 181 -10.59 5.11 15.34
CA TYR A 181 -9.13 5.02 15.27
C TYR A 181 -8.42 5.97 16.24
N SER A 182 -7.17 5.62 16.53
CA SER A 182 -6.19 6.47 17.21
C SER A 182 -4.84 6.35 16.50
N PHE A 183 -3.99 7.37 16.59
CA PHE A 183 -2.65 7.34 15.98
C PHE A 183 -1.60 8.02 16.87
N ARG A 184 -0.32 7.80 16.54
CA ARG A 184 0.85 8.50 17.11
C ARG A 184 1.90 8.68 16.01
N SER A 185 2.58 9.82 16.03
CA SER A 185 3.61 10.21 15.07
C SER A 185 5.02 10.01 15.61
N ALA A 186 5.96 9.73 14.70
CA ALA A 186 7.40 9.88 14.91
C ALA A 186 8.06 10.42 13.64
N TYR A 187 9.19 11.11 13.80
CA TYR A 187 9.99 11.60 12.68
C TYR A 187 11.16 10.64 12.37
N LEU A 188 11.45 10.44 11.09
CA LEU A 188 12.69 9.80 10.63
C LEU A 188 13.65 10.87 10.12
N THR A 189 14.82 10.95 10.75
CA THR A 189 15.97 11.71 10.22
C THR A 189 16.95 10.72 9.58
N VAL A 190 17.36 10.98 8.35
CA VAL A 190 18.44 10.23 7.69
C VAL A 190 19.62 11.17 7.52
N LEU A 191 20.78 10.80 8.06
CA LEU A 191 22.02 11.57 7.94
C LEU A 191 22.63 11.36 6.54
N PRO A 192 23.35 12.35 5.96
CA PRO A 192 23.94 12.22 4.64
C PRO A 192 24.91 11.04 4.49
N ASP A 193 25.13 10.56 3.27
CA ASP A 193 26.21 9.60 3.01
C ASP A 193 27.57 10.26 3.27
N LEU A 194 28.27 9.76 4.30
CA LEU A 194 29.61 10.23 4.67
C LEU A 194 30.70 9.68 3.74
N LYS A 195 30.37 8.78 2.80
CA LYS A 195 31.28 8.52 1.68
C LYS A 195 31.46 9.83 0.93
N PRO A 196 32.70 10.30 0.71
CA PRO A 196 32.90 11.44 -0.17
C PRO A 196 32.30 11.08 -1.52
N GLN A 197 31.31 11.84 -1.95
CA GLN A 197 31.03 11.91 -3.37
C GLN A 197 32.35 12.31 -4.03
N ASN A 198 32.88 11.44 -4.88
CA ASN A 198 33.67 11.87 -6.02
C ASN A 198 32.73 12.65 -6.96
N LYS A 199 32.25 13.82 -6.48
CA LYS A 199 31.86 14.92 -7.34
C LYS A 199 33.04 15.08 -8.26
N ALA A 200 32.81 14.97 -9.57
CA ALA A 200 33.86 15.25 -10.53
C ALA A 200 34.47 16.59 -10.13
N VAL A 201 35.80 16.61 -9.96
CA VAL A 201 36.55 17.87 -9.74
C VAL A 201 36.00 18.84 -10.78
N PRO A 202 35.59 20.07 -10.40
CA PRO A 202 35.10 21.02 -11.38
C PRO A 202 36.28 21.35 -12.31
N THR A 203 36.33 20.66 -13.45
CA THR A 203 37.43 20.71 -14.40
C THR A 203 37.42 22.08 -15.07
N ALA A 204 38.05 23.03 -14.39
CA ALA A 204 38.22 24.41 -14.81
C ALA A 204 39.26 24.51 -15.94
N SER A 205 38.94 23.88 -17.06
CA SER A 205 39.64 24.02 -18.33
C SER A 205 38.64 23.90 -19.47
N SER A 206 38.35 25.04 -20.09
CA SER A 206 37.76 25.13 -21.43
C SER A 206 38.46 24.20 -22.44
N PRO A 207 37.80 23.77 -23.53
CA PRO A 207 38.42 23.01 -24.62
C PRO A 207 39.36 23.90 -25.46
N GLY A 208 40.42 24.41 -24.83
CA GLY A 208 41.54 25.04 -25.51
C GLY A 208 42.35 23.96 -26.22
N LEU A 209 42.61 24.15 -27.51
CA LEU A 209 43.54 23.31 -28.26
C LEU A 209 44.90 23.30 -27.53
N PRO A 210 45.57 22.14 -27.41
CA PRO A 210 46.78 22.05 -26.61
C PRO A 210 47.86 23.00 -27.15
N TRP A 211 48.59 23.67 -26.26
CA TRP A 211 49.55 24.73 -26.60
C TRP A 211 50.51 24.43 -27.78
N PRO A 212 51.05 23.20 -27.96
CA PRO A 212 51.84 22.84 -29.14
C PRO A 212 51.11 23.02 -30.48
N VAL A 213 49.78 22.91 -30.52
CA VAL A 213 48.96 23.13 -31.72
C VAL A 213 48.76 24.64 -31.98
N ILE A 214 48.49 25.42 -30.93
CA ILE A 214 48.28 26.87 -31.03
C ILE A 214 49.56 27.59 -31.48
N ILE A 215 50.74 27.13 -31.04
CA ILE A 215 52.03 27.71 -31.45
C ILE A 215 52.58 27.01 -32.71
N GLY A 216 52.45 25.68 -32.80
CA GLY A 216 53.03 24.88 -33.88
C GLY A 216 52.36 25.06 -35.24
N ILE A 217 51.05 25.31 -35.30
CA ILE A 217 50.39 25.59 -36.60
C ILE A 217 50.85 26.93 -37.18
N PRO A 218 50.82 28.08 -36.48
CA PRO A 218 51.35 29.34 -36.99
C PRO A 218 52.84 29.27 -37.32
N ALA A 219 53.67 28.64 -36.47
CA ALA A 219 55.10 28.50 -36.73
C ALA A 219 55.37 27.61 -37.96
N GLY A 220 54.66 26.48 -38.10
CA GLY A 220 54.77 25.58 -39.25
C GLY A 220 54.30 26.24 -40.54
N VAL A 221 53.19 26.97 -40.52
CA VAL A 221 52.69 27.73 -41.68
C VAL A 221 53.67 28.85 -42.06
N ALA A 222 54.23 29.59 -41.09
CA ALA A 222 55.25 30.60 -41.35
C ALA A 222 56.52 29.99 -41.97
N PHE A 223 56.95 28.80 -41.50
CA PHE A 223 58.11 28.11 -42.04
C PHE A 223 57.85 27.56 -43.46
N ILE A 224 56.66 27.01 -43.72
CA ILE A 224 56.24 26.56 -45.06
C ILE A 224 56.10 27.73 -46.03
N LEU A 225 55.50 28.86 -45.62
CA LEU A 225 55.44 30.07 -46.45
C LEU A 225 56.83 30.68 -46.68
N GLY A 226 57.69 30.71 -45.67
CA GLY A 226 59.08 31.18 -45.79
C GLY A 226 59.90 30.33 -46.76
N THR A 227 59.84 29.00 -46.63
CA THR A 227 60.51 28.06 -47.55
C THR A 227 59.91 28.07 -48.95
N ALA A 228 58.59 28.21 -49.10
CA ALA A 228 57.94 28.39 -50.40
C ALA A 228 58.32 29.72 -51.07
N LEU A 229 58.42 30.82 -50.32
CA LEU A 229 58.92 32.11 -50.83
C LEU A 229 60.40 32.00 -51.24
N LEU A 230 61.26 31.39 -50.42
CA LEU A 230 62.65 31.14 -50.77
C LEU A 230 62.79 30.23 -51.99
N TRP A 231 61.93 29.21 -52.14
CA TRP A 231 61.90 28.34 -53.32
C TRP A 231 61.38 29.08 -54.56
N PHE A 232 60.39 29.95 -54.44
CA PHE A 232 59.90 30.79 -55.55
C PHE A 232 60.94 31.84 -55.97
N CYS A 233 61.67 32.42 -55.01
CA CYS A 233 62.81 33.31 -55.27
C CYS A 233 64.01 32.60 -55.92
N GLN A 234 64.23 31.31 -55.64
CA GLN A 234 65.23 30.49 -56.31
C GLN A 234 64.76 30.02 -57.69
N SER A 235 63.50 29.60 -57.83
CA SER A 235 62.87 29.23 -59.10
C SER A 235 62.93 30.39 -60.11
N LYS A 236 62.71 31.64 -59.67
CA LYS A 236 62.91 32.85 -60.47
C LYS A 236 64.39 33.21 -60.77
N ARG A 237 65.35 32.42 -60.30
CA ARG A 237 66.78 32.53 -60.62
C ARG A 237 67.34 31.33 -61.39
N THR A 238 66.55 30.27 -61.61
CA THR A 238 66.99 29.03 -62.28
C THR A 238 66.23 28.74 -63.57
N CYS A 239 66.17 29.70 -64.49
CA CYS A 239 65.86 29.43 -65.89
C CYS A 239 67.15 29.13 -66.66
N SER A 240 67.68 27.91 -66.52
CA SER A 240 68.82 27.41 -67.31
C SER A 240 68.83 25.89 -67.31
N SER A 241 68.69 25.27 -68.50
CA SER A 241 69.14 23.92 -68.94
C SER A 241 68.98 22.69 -68.01
N SER A 242 68.61 21.48 -68.47
CA SER A 242 68.02 20.96 -69.73
C SER A 242 67.95 19.42 -69.63
N SER A 243 66.96 18.75 -70.26
CA SER A 243 66.89 17.28 -70.53
C SER A 243 66.90 16.32 -69.31
N SER A 244 66.36 15.09 -69.34
CA SER A 244 65.45 14.38 -70.29
C SER A 244 64.86 13.11 -69.62
N SER A 245 63.78 12.55 -70.20
CA SER A 245 63.30 11.14 -70.00
C SER A 245 62.72 10.74 -68.61
N SER A 246 61.82 9.76 -68.44
CA SER A 246 60.81 9.14 -69.34
C SER A 246 59.78 8.27 -68.54
N ALA A 247 58.60 8.02 -69.13
CA ALA A 247 57.66 6.90 -68.89
C ALA A 247 56.89 6.68 -67.54
N LEU A 248 55.62 7.15 -67.52
CA LEU A 248 54.34 6.39 -67.36
C LEU A 248 54.03 5.49 -66.09
N PRO A 249 52.74 5.08 -65.83
CA PRO A 249 52.15 5.16 -64.47
C PRO A 249 51.30 3.92 -64.05
N THR A 250 50.38 4.05 -63.06
CA THR A 250 49.01 3.41 -62.93
C THR A 250 48.51 3.48 -61.45
N ALA A 251 47.56 4.36 -61.06
CA ALA A 251 46.09 4.16 -60.83
C ALA A 251 45.70 3.67 -59.38
N GLN A 252 44.51 3.88 -58.78
CA GLN A 252 43.29 4.69 -59.08
C GLN A 252 42.35 4.87 -57.83
N ARG A 253 41.58 6.00 -57.76
CA ARG A 253 40.25 6.25 -57.09
C ARG A 253 40.06 6.05 -55.55
N LEU A 254 39.30 6.83 -54.73
CA LEU A 254 38.09 7.73 -54.80
C LEU A 254 36.72 7.02 -54.54
N PRO A 255 35.60 7.68 -54.08
CA PRO A 255 35.45 8.81 -53.11
C PRO A 255 34.09 8.91 -52.28
N ALA A 256 33.96 9.99 -51.46
CA ALA A 256 32.79 10.92 -51.25
C ALA A 256 31.57 10.66 -50.29
N PRO A 257 30.84 11.73 -49.80
CA PRO A 257 29.92 11.68 -48.62
C PRO A 257 28.63 12.60 -48.58
N ASN A 258 27.92 12.61 -47.42
CA ASN A 258 27.26 13.76 -46.69
C ASN A 258 25.91 14.47 -47.14
N ARG A 259 24.97 14.78 -46.18
CA ARG A 259 24.13 16.03 -46.11
C ARG A 259 23.14 16.20 -44.88
N ASP A 260 22.60 17.42 -44.68
CA ASP A 260 21.81 17.95 -43.51
C ASP A 260 20.32 18.38 -43.78
N ARG A 261 19.54 18.86 -42.74
CA ARG A 261 18.91 20.25 -42.62
C ARG A 261 17.48 20.46 -41.95
N ALA A 262 17.34 21.53 -41.10
CA ALA A 262 16.18 22.45 -40.78
C ALA A 262 15.07 22.23 -39.68
N CYS A 263 14.37 23.35 -39.30
CA CYS A 263 13.32 23.60 -38.25
C CYS A 263 12.21 24.59 -38.76
N PRO A 264 11.08 24.97 -38.04
CA PRO A 264 11.01 26.12 -37.08
C PRO A 264 9.83 26.10 -36.00
N ALA A 265 9.40 27.25 -35.38
CA ALA A 265 8.40 27.35 -34.26
C ALA A 265 7.58 28.70 -34.14
N VAL A 266 6.48 28.78 -33.32
CA VAL A 266 5.55 29.96 -33.04
C VAL A 266 4.92 29.91 -31.58
N THR A 267 4.04 30.86 -31.12
CA THR A 267 3.76 31.25 -29.68
C THR A 267 2.24 31.59 -29.29
N PRO A 268 1.79 32.16 -28.10
CA PRO A 268 0.50 31.77 -27.40
C PRO A 268 -0.47 32.90 -26.81
N GLN A 269 -1.45 32.50 -25.92
CA GLN A 269 -2.28 33.27 -24.89
C GLN A 269 -3.51 34.14 -25.32
N PRO A 270 -4.46 34.63 -24.43
CA PRO A 270 -5.01 34.19 -23.09
C PRO A 270 -6.57 34.41 -22.82
N ALA A 271 -7.07 34.17 -21.56
CA ALA A 271 -8.07 34.98 -20.74
C ALA A 271 -9.51 34.49 -20.29
N ASN A 272 -9.70 34.40 -18.94
CA ASN A 272 -10.75 34.86 -17.95
C ASN A 272 -12.29 34.50 -17.87
N GLY A 273 -12.87 34.50 -16.64
CA GLY A 273 -14.34 34.56 -16.31
C GLY A 273 -14.79 34.16 -14.85
N ASP A 274 -15.79 34.85 -14.23
CA ASP A 274 -16.18 34.80 -12.77
C ASP A 274 -17.63 34.33 -12.42
N LYS A 275 -17.90 33.90 -11.15
CA LYS A 275 -19.13 34.16 -10.31
C LYS A 275 -19.19 33.49 -8.91
N ASP A 276 -19.97 34.08 -7.98
CA ASP A 276 -20.09 33.76 -6.52
C ASP A 276 -21.30 32.90 -6.08
N CYS A 277 -21.23 32.27 -4.88
CA CYS A 277 -22.04 32.55 -3.66
C CYS A 277 -22.17 31.39 -2.61
N LEU A 278 -22.06 31.74 -1.31
CA LEU A 278 -22.47 31.02 -0.06
C LEU A 278 -21.88 29.59 0.19
N SER A 279 -21.06 29.31 1.23
CA SER A 279 -21.11 29.54 2.70
C SER A 279 -21.86 28.45 3.50
N TYR A 280 -21.16 27.81 4.45
CA TYR A 280 -21.66 26.77 5.38
C TYR A 280 -21.18 26.98 6.84
N GLU A 281 -20.54 28.11 7.15
CA GLU A 281 -19.92 28.37 8.46
C GLU A 281 -20.93 28.55 9.62
N ASP A 282 -22.18 28.90 9.32
CA ASP A 282 -23.23 29.20 10.32
C ASP A 282 -23.79 27.97 11.08
N TYR A 283 -23.25 26.76 10.88
CA TYR A 283 -23.74 25.55 11.56
C TYR A 283 -22.87 25.05 12.73
N ILE A 284 -21.64 25.56 12.90
CA ILE A 284 -20.68 25.09 13.93
C ILE A 284 -20.63 26.06 15.13
N ALA A 285 -21.81 26.49 15.59
CA ALA A 285 -21.98 27.40 16.73
C ALA A 285 -22.90 26.85 17.84
N HIS A 286 -23.00 25.52 17.98
CA HIS A 286 -23.72 24.92 19.10
C HIS A 286 -23.15 23.61 19.67
N GLN A 287 -23.30 23.50 20.98
CA GLN A 287 -23.16 22.30 21.83
C GLN A 287 -21.73 21.82 22.18
N GLN A 288 -21.08 22.57 23.06
CA GLN A 288 -20.00 22.08 23.94
C GLN A 288 -20.39 22.28 25.41
N LEU A 289 -20.78 21.22 26.13
CA LEU A 289 -20.58 21.03 27.59
C LEU A 289 -21.05 19.63 28.04
N LEU A 290 -20.76 19.29 29.32
CA LEU A 290 -21.05 18.03 30.04
C LEU A 290 -20.18 16.82 29.58
N LEU A 291 -19.52 16.06 30.46
CA LEU A 291 -19.36 16.13 31.92
C LEU A 291 -17.97 15.57 32.32
N ALA A 292 -17.55 15.78 33.58
CA ALA A 292 -16.25 15.33 34.10
C ALA A 292 -16.39 14.43 35.35
N GLN A 293 -15.25 13.88 35.79
CA GLN A 293 -15.01 13.08 37.02
C GLN A 293 -15.36 11.57 36.98
N GLY A 294 -14.67 10.82 37.85
CA GLY A 294 -14.74 9.35 38.00
C GLY A 294 -13.37 8.68 37.81
N GLY A 295 -12.90 7.86 38.75
CA GLY A 295 -11.56 7.26 38.68
C GLY A 295 -11.29 6.09 39.64
N ALA A 296 -10.03 5.65 39.62
CA ALA A 296 -9.38 4.66 40.51
C ALA A 296 -9.91 3.21 40.53
N GLY A 297 -9.11 2.32 39.93
CA GLY A 297 -8.68 1.06 40.57
C GLY A 297 -9.61 -0.17 40.55
N LEU A 298 -9.25 -1.16 39.73
CA LEU A 298 -9.25 -2.60 40.08
C LEU A 298 -8.64 -3.42 38.94
N ALA A 299 -7.87 -4.46 39.27
CA ALA A 299 -7.34 -5.42 38.29
C ALA A 299 -7.80 -6.84 38.65
N PRO A 300 -8.26 -7.63 37.67
CA PRO A 300 -8.23 -9.08 37.82
C PRO A 300 -7.69 -9.83 36.58
N LYS A 301 -6.74 -10.73 36.89
CA LYS A 301 -6.58 -12.11 36.38
C LYS A 301 -6.62 -12.38 34.86
N VAL A 302 -5.50 -12.89 34.37
CA VAL A 302 -5.41 -13.75 33.17
C VAL A 302 -6.04 -15.12 33.46
N TYR A 303 -6.86 -15.64 32.54
CA TYR A 303 -7.35 -17.03 32.56
C TYR A 303 -7.09 -17.71 31.20
N PRO A 304 -6.38 -18.86 31.17
CA PRO A 304 -6.15 -19.62 29.94
C PRO A 304 -7.13 -20.80 29.76
N LYS A 305 -7.42 -21.12 28.49
CA LYS A 305 -8.01 -22.39 27.98
C LYS A 305 -9.38 -22.84 28.53
N ILE A 306 -10.40 -22.58 27.70
CA ILE A 306 -11.32 -23.58 27.11
C ILE A 306 -11.49 -24.90 27.92
N TYR A 307 -12.64 -25.01 28.58
CA TYR A 307 -13.47 -26.23 28.56
C TYR A 307 -14.93 -25.80 28.40
N THR A 308 -15.76 -26.63 27.76
CA THR A 308 -17.21 -26.41 27.64
C THR A 308 -17.95 -27.69 27.96
N ASP A 309 -18.70 -27.68 29.06
CA ASP A 309 -19.68 -28.72 29.34
C ASP A 309 -21.02 -28.38 28.65
N ILE A 310 -21.72 -29.39 28.15
CA ILE A 310 -22.91 -29.23 27.30
C ILE A 310 -24.02 -30.14 27.79
N HIS A 311 -24.87 -29.60 28.67
CA HIS A 311 -26.08 -30.24 29.10
C HIS A 311 -27.28 -29.81 28.22
N THR A 312 -28.03 -30.79 27.72
CA THR A 312 -29.30 -30.58 27.02
C THR A 312 -30.43 -31.19 27.82
N HIS A 313 -31.48 -30.42 28.07
CA HIS A 313 -32.71 -30.94 28.67
C HIS A 313 -33.89 -30.76 27.71
N THR A 314 -34.79 -31.74 27.72
CA THR A 314 -35.91 -31.83 26.78
C THR A 314 -37.21 -31.88 27.58
N HIS A 315 -38.01 -30.83 27.46
CA HIS A 315 -39.38 -30.83 28.00
C HIS A 315 -40.39 -31.05 26.87
N SER A 316 -41.28 -32.01 27.07
CA SER A 316 -42.49 -32.21 26.28
C SER A 316 -43.65 -31.46 26.92
N HIS A 317 -44.30 -30.59 26.14
CA HIS A 317 -45.63 -30.07 26.48
C HIS A 317 -46.72 -30.97 25.89
N VAL A 318 -47.89 -30.98 26.54
CA VAL A 318 -49.03 -31.85 26.20
C VAL A 318 -49.50 -31.69 24.74
N ASP A 319 -49.35 -30.50 24.16
CA ASP A 319 -49.66 -30.18 22.75
C ASP A 319 -48.70 -30.80 21.69
N GLY A 320 -47.91 -31.81 22.05
CA GLY A 320 -47.03 -32.53 21.12
C GLY A 320 -45.85 -31.72 20.55
N LYS A 321 -45.61 -30.50 21.04
CA LYS A 321 -44.47 -29.65 20.64
C LYS A 321 -43.28 -29.92 21.57
N VAL A 322 -42.27 -30.59 21.05
CA VAL A 322 -40.98 -30.76 21.75
C VAL A 322 -40.15 -29.49 21.55
N HIS A 323 -39.76 -28.84 22.65
CA HIS A 323 -38.91 -27.64 22.64
C HIS A 323 -37.57 -27.95 23.31
N GLN A 324 -36.59 -28.36 22.50
CA GLN A 324 -35.21 -28.59 22.95
C GLN A 324 -34.53 -27.24 23.24
N HIS A 325 -34.09 -27.05 24.48
CA HIS A 325 -33.32 -25.88 24.91
C HIS A 325 -31.89 -26.31 25.24
N GLN A 326 -30.91 -25.61 24.67
CA GLN A 326 -29.49 -25.89 24.89
C GLN A 326 -28.86 -24.72 25.64
N HIS A 327 -28.52 -24.95 26.91
CA HIS A 327 -27.92 -23.94 27.78
C HIS A 327 -26.39 -24.08 27.71
N ILE A 328 -25.72 -23.04 27.21
CA ILE A 328 -24.26 -22.96 27.16
C ILE A 328 -23.82 -22.15 28.38
N HIS A 329 -23.41 -22.85 29.45
CA HIS A 329 -22.86 -22.20 30.62
C HIS A 329 -21.38 -21.89 30.40
N TYR A 330 -21.04 -20.60 30.49
CA TYR A 330 -19.68 -20.14 30.67
C TYR A 330 -19.47 -19.93 32.17
N GLN A 331 -18.66 -20.75 32.82
CA GLN A 331 -18.12 -20.41 34.14
C GLN A 331 -16.99 -19.38 33.95
N CYS A 332 -16.95 -18.38 34.83
CA CYS A 332 -16.00 -17.27 34.84
C CYS A 332 -14.98 -17.43 35.98
#